data_AF-R1HVB8-F1
#
_entry.id   AF-R1HVB8-F1
#
_cell.length_a   1.000
_cell.length_b   1.000
_cell.length_c   1.000
_cell.angle_alpha   90.00
_cell.angle_beta   90.00
_cell.angle_gamma   90.00
#
_symmetry.space_group_name_H-M   'P 1'
#
loop_
_entity.id
_entity.type
_entity.pdbx_description
1 polymer ?
#
loop_
_entity_poly.entity_id
_entity_poly.type
_entity_poly.pdbx_seq_one_letter_code
_entity_poly.pdbx_strand_id
1 'polypeptide(L)'
;MADAAGQLSTGAGQLAAGTAQLATGSGKLASGLTQAERDTAQLPALTRQLAAGADQVADGNEQLAAVVVPLANRIIAAIDAVPSAGSAAAQFRQLAGDCTGTAAFCGRLRETADRFTTDAGKIDGVKASVRANAVKARDSVQALATGARKVADGNAQLAAKSRQLAAGIAAAASGARQLDTGIRQANSGAQQLASGAGQLKNGATKADTGAHDLADQLDQGRDQVPSYTDAERAHLKTVAAEPSTATTDGTPIGTLALTLFAALALWALALATYIVTQAVPDGVLTAREPTWRIILRAAIPGATAAALAALAIAAIAVPVLGLGFAGTVGFLLIALLAASAFVALNQAATAIFGRAGRTASLAVLVLAGATGVVSTLPGPLYALADYLPTHGAILALRAAATDGTGLTTGVAQLAAWLVAGTLVSILITDRRRYLSAKSVRLRRTHPFATV
;
A
#
# COMPACT_ATOMS: atom_id res chain seq x y z
N MET A 1 -34.13 2.87 -18.78
CA MET A 1 -33.05 2.57 -17.80
C MET A 1 -31.70 2.31 -18.48
N ALA A 2 -31.67 1.64 -19.63
CA ALA A 2 -30.43 1.39 -20.39
C ALA A 2 -29.64 2.68 -20.73
N ASP A 3 -30.31 3.76 -21.11
CA ASP A 3 -29.65 5.04 -21.43
C ASP A 3 -28.95 5.68 -20.23
N ALA A 4 -29.61 5.69 -19.06
CA ALA A 4 -29.02 6.21 -17.83
C ALA A 4 -27.80 5.39 -17.40
N ALA A 5 -27.87 4.05 -17.53
CA ALA A 5 -26.72 3.18 -17.27
C ALA A 5 -25.60 3.39 -18.32
N GLY A 6 -25.96 3.71 -19.56
CA GLY A 6 -25.03 4.12 -20.61
C GLY A 6 -24.29 5.41 -20.27
N GLN A 7 -25.01 6.44 -19.83
CA GLN A 7 -24.42 7.72 -19.41
C GLN A 7 -23.50 7.54 -18.20
N LEU A 8 -23.90 6.76 -17.20
CA LEU A 8 -23.06 6.43 -16.04
C LEU A 8 -21.77 5.72 -16.47
N SER A 9 -21.87 4.72 -17.36
CA SER A 9 -20.71 4.01 -17.89
C SER A 9 -19.74 4.94 -18.62
N THR A 10 -20.25 5.87 -19.43
CA THR A 10 -19.44 6.86 -20.13
C THR A 10 -18.76 7.83 -19.15
N GLY A 11 -19.52 8.37 -18.19
CA GLY A 11 -18.98 9.29 -17.17
C GLY A 11 -17.91 8.63 -16.29
N ALA A 12 -18.13 7.38 -15.89
CA ALA A 12 -17.14 6.61 -15.13
C ALA A 12 -15.88 6.33 -15.96
N GLY A 13 -16.02 6.05 -17.27
CA GLY A 13 -14.90 5.93 -18.19
C GLY A 13 -14.10 7.23 -18.34
N GLN A 14 -14.78 8.37 -18.44
CA GLN A 14 -14.14 9.69 -18.49
C GLN A 14 -13.39 10.01 -17.18
N LEU A 15 -13.97 9.69 -16.03
CA LEU A 15 -13.30 9.85 -14.73
C LEU A 15 -12.04 8.97 -14.64
N ALA A 16 -12.11 7.72 -15.08
CA ALA A 16 -10.95 6.83 -15.15
C ALA A 16 -9.86 7.38 -16.07
N ALA A 17 -10.22 7.92 -17.24
CA ALA A 17 -9.25 8.54 -18.14
C ALA A 17 -8.60 9.80 -17.53
N GLY A 18 -9.39 10.67 -16.91
CA GLY A 18 -8.90 11.90 -16.27
C GLY A 18 -7.98 11.61 -15.08
N THR A 19 -8.32 10.62 -14.26
CA THR A 19 -7.48 10.19 -13.13
C THR A 19 -6.20 9.49 -13.60
N ALA A 20 -6.21 8.78 -14.72
CA ALA A 20 -5.00 8.23 -15.33
C ALA A 20 -4.04 9.32 -15.86
N GLN A 21 -4.59 10.37 -16.48
CA GLN A 21 -3.80 11.53 -16.90
C GLN A 21 -3.20 12.25 -15.69
N LEU A 22 -3.99 12.45 -14.63
CA LEU A 22 -3.53 13.06 -13.40
C LEU A 22 -2.42 12.21 -12.74
N ALA A 23 -2.56 10.87 -12.74
CA ALA A 23 -1.54 9.95 -12.23
C ALA A 23 -0.22 10.05 -13.00
N THR A 24 -0.30 10.29 -14.31
CA THR A 24 0.89 10.51 -15.14
C THR A 24 1.56 11.84 -14.80
N GLY A 25 0.76 12.90 -14.62
CA GLY A 25 1.26 14.22 -14.22
C GLY A 25 1.90 14.24 -12.84
N SER A 26 1.25 13.64 -11.84
CA SER A 26 1.79 13.53 -10.49
C SER A 26 3.04 12.66 -10.43
N GLY A 27 3.10 11.57 -11.20
CA GLY A 27 4.31 10.75 -11.32
C GLY A 27 5.50 11.54 -11.89
N LYS A 28 5.27 12.36 -12.92
CA LYS A 28 6.30 13.27 -13.46
C LYS A 28 6.76 14.28 -12.40
N LEU A 29 5.83 14.93 -11.70
CA LEU A 29 6.15 15.87 -10.62
C LEU A 29 6.96 15.21 -9.50
N ALA A 30 6.55 14.03 -9.03
CA ALA A 30 7.25 13.28 -7.99
C ALA A 30 8.67 12.89 -8.43
N SER A 31 8.83 12.46 -9.68
CA SER A 31 10.15 12.12 -10.24
C SER A 31 11.06 13.36 -10.35
N GLY A 32 10.52 14.49 -10.83
CA GLY A 32 11.25 15.75 -10.95
C GLY A 32 11.69 16.31 -9.60
N LEU A 33 10.82 16.26 -8.59
CA LEU A 33 11.19 16.69 -7.23
C LEU A 33 12.18 15.73 -6.57
N THR A 34 12.07 14.42 -6.82
CA THR A 34 13.07 13.45 -6.35
C THR A 34 14.43 13.64 -7.04
N GLN A 35 14.44 14.13 -8.29
CA GLN A 35 15.67 14.54 -8.97
C GLN A 35 16.25 15.81 -8.35
N ALA A 36 15.43 16.85 -8.14
CA ALA A 36 15.86 18.09 -7.47
C ALA A 36 16.37 17.84 -6.04
N GLU A 37 15.74 16.92 -5.30
CA GLU A 37 16.18 16.46 -3.97
C GLU A 37 17.60 15.89 -4.04
N ARG A 38 17.89 15.03 -5.04
CA ARG A 38 19.23 14.46 -5.25
C ARG A 38 20.25 15.51 -5.65
N ASP A 39 19.90 16.38 -6.59
CA ASP A 39 20.80 17.41 -7.12
C ASP A 39 21.15 18.46 -6.06
N THR A 40 20.24 18.73 -5.12
CA THR A 40 20.45 19.70 -4.03
C THR A 40 20.98 19.09 -2.74
N ALA A 41 21.10 17.76 -2.64
CA ALA A 41 21.55 17.08 -1.42
C ALA A 41 22.95 17.51 -0.95
N GLN A 42 23.84 17.85 -1.90
CA GLN A 42 25.21 18.26 -1.58
C GLN A 42 25.35 19.77 -1.30
N LEU A 43 24.35 20.59 -1.69
CA LEU A 43 24.41 22.05 -1.57
C LEU A 43 24.69 22.52 -0.13
N PRO A 44 24.07 21.93 0.92
CA PRO A 44 24.36 22.29 2.30
C PRO A 44 25.79 21.98 2.76
N ALA A 45 26.45 20.97 2.19
CA ALA A 45 27.83 20.63 2.52
C ALA A 45 28.80 21.61 1.85
N LEU A 46 28.61 21.84 0.55
CA LEU A 46 29.44 22.74 -0.24
C LEU A 46 29.38 24.19 0.27
N THR A 47 28.19 24.68 0.61
CA THR A 47 28.02 26.04 1.14
C THR A 47 28.58 26.19 2.56
N ARG A 48 28.54 25.15 3.40
CA ARG A 48 29.24 25.15 4.69
C ARG A 48 30.75 25.17 4.52
N GLN A 49 31.29 24.42 3.56
CA GLN A 49 32.73 24.44 3.27
C GLN A 49 33.16 25.83 2.77
N LEU A 50 32.36 26.44 1.90
CA LEU A 50 32.59 27.81 1.43
C LEU A 50 32.53 28.83 2.58
N ALA A 51 31.56 28.71 3.49
CA ALA A 51 31.47 29.56 4.68
C ALA A 51 32.69 29.40 5.58
N ALA A 52 33.10 28.18 5.89
CA ALA A 52 34.28 27.91 6.71
C ALA A 52 35.58 28.46 6.06
N GLY A 53 35.74 28.32 4.75
CA GLY A 53 36.89 28.89 4.04
C GLY A 53 36.88 30.42 4.05
N ALA A 54 35.71 31.05 3.91
CA ALA A 54 35.60 32.51 4.00
C ALA A 54 35.86 33.01 5.43
N ASP A 55 35.45 32.26 6.45
CA ASP A 55 35.77 32.56 7.84
C ASP A 55 37.28 32.53 8.09
N GLN A 56 37.98 31.50 7.58
CA GLN A 56 39.44 31.41 7.69
C GLN A 56 40.16 32.60 7.03
N VAL A 57 39.70 33.05 5.86
CA VAL A 57 40.28 34.21 5.17
C VAL A 57 40.04 35.49 5.97
N ALA A 58 38.84 35.67 6.50
CA ALA A 58 38.51 36.84 7.30
C ALA A 58 39.29 36.87 8.62
N ASP A 59 39.44 35.72 9.30
CA ASP A 59 40.29 35.60 10.49
C ASP A 59 41.76 35.93 10.17
N GLY A 60 42.27 35.44 9.04
CA GLY A 60 43.62 35.77 8.56
C GLY A 60 43.80 37.26 8.28
N ASN A 61 42.80 37.92 7.68
CA ASN A 61 42.83 39.36 7.43
C ASN A 61 42.72 40.18 8.71
N GLU A 62 41.97 39.72 9.71
CA GLU A 62 41.93 40.33 11.04
C GLU A 62 43.27 40.21 11.76
N GLN A 63 43.92 39.03 11.69
CA GLN A 63 45.28 38.85 12.21
C GLN A 63 46.29 39.76 11.51
N LEU A 64 46.21 39.89 10.19
CA LEU A 64 47.04 40.81 9.42
C LEU A 64 46.80 42.27 9.86
N ALA A 65 45.53 42.68 10.03
CA ALA A 65 45.19 44.01 10.52
C ALA A 65 45.73 44.26 11.94
N ALA A 66 45.64 43.26 12.83
CA ALA A 66 46.15 43.35 14.19
C ALA A 66 47.67 43.57 14.24
N VAL A 67 48.41 43.16 13.21
CA VAL A 67 49.86 43.40 13.09
C VAL A 67 50.17 44.71 12.36
N VAL A 68 49.54 44.94 11.21
CA VAL A 68 49.87 46.07 10.32
C VAL A 68 49.37 47.40 10.87
N VAL A 69 48.18 47.45 11.50
CA VAL A 69 47.61 48.70 12.00
C VAL A 69 48.48 49.31 13.11
N PRO A 70 48.90 48.58 14.16
CA PRO A 70 49.82 49.12 15.16
C PRO A 70 51.17 49.52 14.58
N LEU A 71 51.72 48.74 13.65
CA LEU A 71 52.99 49.06 12.99
C LEU A 71 52.89 50.37 12.19
N ALA A 72 51.84 50.53 11.39
CA ALA A 72 51.59 51.75 10.63
C ALA A 72 51.43 52.96 11.57
N ASN A 73 50.70 52.81 12.68
CA ASN A 73 50.58 53.87 13.68
C ASN A 73 51.92 54.25 14.33
N ARG A 74 52.81 53.28 14.60
CA ARG A 74 54.17 53.54 15.09
C ARG A 74 55.01 54.29 14.05
N ILE A 75 54.93 53.90 12.78
CA ILE A 75 55.62 54.58 11.68
C ILE A 75 55.13 56.02 11.54
N ILE A 76 53.80 56.23 11.56
CA ILE A 76 53.20 57.57 11.49
C ILE A 76 53.70 58.44 12.65
N ALA A 77 53.69 57.92 13.88
CA ALA A 77 54.16 58.65 15.06
C ALA A 77 55.68 58.97 14.97
N ALA A 78 56.49 58.02 14.53
CA ALA A 78 57.93 58.22 14.33
C ALA A 78 58.21 59.28 13.27
N ILE A 79 57.47 59.27 12.16
CA ILE A 79 57.55 60.28 11.10
C ILE A 79 57.13 61.65 11.64
N ASP A 80 56.01 61.73 12.33
CA ASP A 80 55.49 62.99 12.87
C ASP A 80 56.48 63.63 13.87
N ALA A 81 57.26 62.81 14.59
CA ALA A 81 58.32 63.26 15.50
C ALA A 81 59.60 63.80 14.81
N VAL A 82 59.85 63.49 13.53
CA VAL A 82 61.03 64.03 12.80
C VAL A 82 60.84 65.53 12.56
N PRO A 83 61.73 66.42 13.02
CA PRO A 83 61.64 67.86 12.74
C PRO A 83 61.64 68.15 11.23
N SER A 84 60.94 69.21 10.79
CA SER A 84 60.96 69.57 9.36
C SER A 84 62.34 70.08 8.96
N ALA A 85 62.90 69.51 7.90
CA ALA A 85 64.17 70.00 7.36
C ALA A 85 64.03 71.45 6.87
N GLY A 86 62.83 71.84 6.43
CA GLY A 86 62.50 73.21 6.04
C GLY A 86 62.67 74.24 7.17
N SER A 87 62.41 73.86 8.43
CA SER A 87 62.63 74.78 9.56
C SER A 87 64.11 75.06 9.82
N ALA A 88 64.96 74.03 9.75
CA ALA A 88 66.41 74.17 9.81
C ALA A 88 66.96 74.93 8.59
N ALA A 89 66.39 74.71 7.41
CA ALA A 89 66.77 75.43 6.20
C ALA A 89 66.40 76.91 6.25
N ALA A 90 65.25 77.26 6.83
CA ALA A 90 64.86 78.64 7.05
C ALA A 90 65.85 79.38 7.96
N GLN A 91 66.28 78.74 9.06
CA GLN A 91 67.30 79.29 9.96
C GLN A 91 68.66 79.46 9.26
N PHE A 92 69.08 78.47 8.47
CA PHE A 92 70.34 78.56 7.73
C PHE A 92 70.32 79.65 6.65
N ARG A 93 69.17 79.82 5.97
CA ARG A 93 68.98 80.92 5.01
C ARG A 93 69.01 82.29 5.70
N GLN A 94 68.41 82.41 6.89
CA GLN A 94 68.48 83.65 7.68
C GLN A 94 69.93 84.01 8.03
N LEU A 95 70.70 83.04 8.54
CA LEU A 95 72.13 83.22 8.83
C LEU A 95 72.95 83.59 7.59
N ALA A 96 72.65 82.99 6.43
CA ALA A 96 73.27 83.35 5.16
C ALA A 96 72.89 84.76 4.68
N GLY A 97 71.67 85.21 5.00
CA GLY A 97 71.18 86.57 4.78
C GLY A 97 71.98 87.61 5.57
N ASP A 98 72.22 87.31 6.85
CA ASP A 98 72.90 88.18 7.83
C ASP A 98 74.45 88.17 7.73
N CYS A 99 75.01 87.56 6.67
CA CYS A 99 76.46 87.41 6.48
C CYS A 99 77.19 88.75 6.29
N THR A 100 78.16 89.04 7.17
CA THR A 100 78.98 90.27 7.17
C THR A 100 80.41 90.08 6.63
N GLY A 101 80.73 88.92 6.03
CA GLY A 101 82.04 88.58 5.48
C GLY A 101 82.32 89.16 4.08
N THR A 102 83.28 88.58 3.35
CA THR A 102 83.57 89.01 1.97
C THR A 102 82.42 88.66 1.02
N ALA A 103 82.20 89.49 -0.01
CA ALA A 103 81.11 89.30 -0.98
C ALA A 103 81.14 87.90 -1.63
N ALA A 104 82.32 87.40 -1.98
CA ALA A 104 82.50 86.06 -2.55
C ALA A 104 82.13 84.93 -1.56
N PHE A 105 82.45 85.09 -0.27
CA PHE A 105 82.07 84.13 0.75
C PHE A 105 80.56 84.14 0.99
N CYS A 106 79.96 85.31 1.19
CA CYS A 106 78.51 85.41 1.42
C CYS A 106 77.69 84.96 0.19
N GLY A 107 78.20 85.14 -1.03
CA GLY A 107 77.58 84.60 -2.25
C GLY A 107 77.52 83.07 -2.25
N ARG A 108 78.64 82.39 -1.97
CA ARG A 108 78.69 80.92 -1.85
C ARG A 108 77.84 80.39 -0.70
N LEU A 109 77.79 81.12 0.43
CA LEU A 109 76.97 80.74 1.57
C LEU A 109 75.47 80.76 1.23
N ARG A 110 75.00 81.79 0.51
CA ARG A 110 73.61 81.88 0.04
C ARG A 110 73.28 80.77 -0.96
N GLU A 111 74.14 80.50 -1.94
CA GLU A 111 73.94 79.41 -2.89
C GLU A 111 73.85 78.04 -2.18
N THR A 112 74.69 77.83 -1.17
CA THR A 112 74.66 76.61 -0.33
C THR A 112 73.37 76.54 0.50
N ALA A 113 72.91 77.67 1.04
CA ALA A 113 71.65 77.73 1.79
C ALA A 113 70.41 77.48 0.90
N ASP A 114 70.43 77.94 -0.34
CA ASP A 114 69.35 77.68 -1.30
C ASP A 114 69.32 76.22 -1.76
N ARG A 115 70.49 75.61 -2.01
CA ARG A 115 70.59 74.16 -2.24
C ARG A 115 70.10 73.35 -1.05
N PHE A 116 70.54 73.71 0.16
CA PHE A 116 70.09 73.07 1.40
C PHE A 116 68.56 73.19 1.56
N THR A 117 67.99 74.35 1.21
CA THR A 117 66.53 74.51 1.28
C THR A 117 65.78 73.65 0.25
N THR A 118 66.33 73.49 -0.95
CA THR A 118 65.75 72.61 -1.95
C THR A 118 65.78 71.15 -1.49
N ASP A 119 66.90 70.70 -0.94
CA ASP A 119 67.03 69.33 -0.43
C ASP A 119 66.19 69.10 0.82
N ALA A 120 66.09 70.10 1.71
CA ALA A 120 65.16 70.09 2.83
C ALA A 120 63.70 69.94 2.38
N GLY A 121 63.29 70.64 1.32
CA GLY A 121 61.97 70.50 0.72
C GLY A 121 61.70 69.09 0.17
N LYS A 122 62.71 68.44 -0.44
CA LYS A 122 62.61 67.04 -0.88
C LYS A 122 62.45 66.10 0.31
N ILE A 123 63.20 66.30 1.39
CA ILE A 123 63.11 65.47 2.61
C ILE A 123 61.72 65.60 3.24
N ASP A 124 61.19 66.82 3.38
CA ASP A 124 59.84 67.05 3.91
C ASP A 124 58.77 66.44 2.97
N GLY A 125 58.99 66.48 1.66
CA GLY A 125 58.14 65.79 0.68
C GLY A 125 58.17 64.26 0.81
N VAL A 126 59.34 63.66 1.01
CA VAL A 126 59.49 62.22 1.29
C VAL A 126 58.79 61.87 2.60
N LYS A 127 58.98 62.68 3.65
CA LYS A 127 58.31 62.53 4.96
C LYS A 127 56.79 62.48 4.79
N ALA A 128 56.21 63.45 4.09
CA ALA A 128 54.77 63.49 3.81
C ALA A 128 54.30 62.27 3.01
N SER A 129 55.07 61.84 2.02
CA SER A 129 54.74 60.68 1.18
C SER A 129 54.75 59.37 1.97
N VAL A 130 55.76 59.13 2.81
CA VAL A 130 55.83 57.93 3.65
C VAL A 130 54.68 57.93 4.67
N ARG A 131 54.36 59.08 5.27
CA ARG A 131 53.21 59.21 6.17
C ARG A 131 51.90 58.86 5.47
N ALA A 132 51.66 59.44 4.29
CA ALA A 132 50.46 59.17 3.51
C ALA A 132 50.34 57.68 3.13
N ASN A 133 51.45 57.05 2.74
CA ASN A 133 51.49 55.62 2.44
C ASN A 133 51.21 54.76 3.67
N ALA A 134 51.73 55.12 4.84
CA ALA A 134 51.47 54.41 6.09
C ALA A 134 49.98 54.50 6.49
N VAL A 135 49.38 55.68 6.39
CA VAL A 135 47.93 55.88 6.60
C VAL A 135 47.12 55.03 5.62
N LYS A 136 47.46 55.09 4.32
CA LYS A 136 46.76 54.32 3.29
C LYS A 136 46.87 52.81 3.53
N ALA A 137 48.04 52.31 3.93
CA ALA A 137 48.25 50.90 4.24
C ALA A 137 47.40 50.44 5.44
N ARG A 138 47.40 51.23 6.53
CA ARG A 138 46.55 51.00 7.70
C ARG A 138 45.07 50.88 7.31
N ASP A 139 44.56 51.90 6.62
CA ASP A 139 43.14 51.99 6.29
C ASP A 139 42.73 50.90 5.29
N SER A 140 43.61 50.57 4.32
CA SER A 140 43.34 49.50 3.34
C SER A 140 43.29 48.13 3.99
N VAL A 141 44.18 47.82 4.93
CA VAL A 141 44.17 46.53 5.63
C VAL A 141 42.96 46.41 6.56
N GLN A 142 42.57 47.50 7.24
CA GLN A 142 41.36 47.50 8.06
C GLN A 142 40.09 47.33 7.21
N ALA A 143 40.03 47.98 6.05
CA ALA A 143 38.93 47.81 5.09
C ALA A 143 38.89 46.38 4.53
N LEU A 144 40.05 45.77 4.25
CA LEU A 144 40.16 44.39 3.80
C LEU A 144 39.65 43.39 4.86
N ALA A 145 40.03 43.56 6.12
CA ALA A 145 39.53 42.74 7.23
C ALA A 145 38.00 42.85 7.37
N THR A 146 37.49 44.08 7.36
CA THR A 146 36.04 44.35 7.43
C THR A 146 35.29 43.74 6.23
N GLY A 147 35.83 43.88 5.03
CA GLY A 147 35.26 43.33 3.79
C GLY A 147 35.23 41.81 3.80
N ALA A 148 36.33 41.18 4.23
CA ALA A 148 36.41 39.72 4.35
C ALA A 148 35.40 39.18 5.37
N ARG A 149 35.24 39.85 6.52
CA ARG A 149 34.24 39.44 7.52
C ARG A 149 32.81 39.49 6.96
N LYS A 150 32.46 40.55 6.22
CA LYS A 150 31.15 40.65 5.55
C LYS A 150 30.91 39.51 4.55
N VAL A 151 31.94 39.10 3.81
CA VAL A 151 31.85 37.94 2.89
C VAL A 151 31.62 36.66 3.68
N ALA A 152 32.34 36.47 4.79
CA ALA A 152 32.18 35.30 5.64
C ALA A 152 30.75 35.22 6.24
N ASP A 153 30.24 36.33 6.77
CA ASP A 153 28.86 36.42 7.28
C ASP A 153 27.82 36.12 6.20
N GLY A 154 28.02 36.65 4.99
CA GLY A 154 27.18 36.38 3.83
C GLY A 154 27.18 34.89 3.44
N ASN A 155 28.34 34.25 3.47
CA ASN A 155 28.45 32.82 3.19
C ASN A 155 27.84 31.95 4.29
N ALA A 156 27.92 32.36 5.56
CA ALA A 156 27.23 31.70 6.66
C ALA A 156 25.70 31.78 6.49
N GLN A 157 25.18 32.93 6.09
CA GLN A 157 23.76 33.09 5.75
C GLN A 157 23.36 32.22 4.55
N LEU A 158 24.17 32.20 3.49
CA LEU A 158 23.95 31.33 2.33
C LEU A 158 23.89 29.87 2.75
N ALA A 159 24.82 29.38 3.58
CA ALA A 159 24.83 28.02 4.07
C ALA A 159 23.58 27.67 4.92
N ALA A 160 23.06 28.62 5.69
CA ALA A 160 21.81 28.45 6.42
C ALA A 160 20.60 28.38 5.46
N LYS A 161 20.52 29.27 4.47
CA LYS A 161 19.43 29.29 3.48
C LYS A 161 19.46 28.07 2.55
N SER A 162 20.64 27.59 2.17
CA SER A 162 20.80 26.37 1.38
C SER A 162 20.32 25.12 2.14
N ARG A 163 20.51 25.06 3.46
CA ARG A 163 19.90 24.01 4.30
C ARG A 163 18.37 24.08 4.30
N GLN A 164 17.81 25.28 4.45
CA GLN A 164 16.35 25.48 4.40
C GLN A 164 15.78 25.08 3.04
N LEU A 165 16.46 25.45 1.95
CA LEU A 165 16.06 25.07 0.59
C LEU A 165 16.08 23.55 0.38
N ALA A 166 17.18 22.88 0.75
CA ALA A 166 17.29 21.43 0.62
C ALA A 166 16.19 20.70 1.43
N ALA A 167 15.89 21.17 2.65
CA ALA A 167 14.81 20.62 3.46
C ALA A 167 13.43 20.86 2.82
N GLY A 168 13.19 22.05 2.26
CA GLY A 168 11.94 22.36 1.54
C GLY A 168 11.74 21.49 0.30
N ILE A 169 12.80 21.25 -0.47
CA ILE A 169 12.77 20.36 -1.64
C ILE A 169 12.49 18.92 -1.22
N ALA A 170 13.12 18.42 -0.16
CA ALA A 170 12.86 17.08 0.37
C ALA A 170 11.40 16.91 0.84
N ALA A 171 10.86 17.93 1.53
CA ALA A 171 9.45 17.95 1.95
C ALA A 171 8.50 17.95 0.74
N ALA A 172 8.78 18.77 -0.27
CA ALA A 172 8.00 18.82 -1.51
C ALA A 172 8.07 17.48 -2.27
N ALA A 173 9.24 16.85 -2.37
CA ALA A 173 9.41 15.54 -2.99
C ALA A 173 8.61 14.46 -2.25
N SER A 174 8.63 14.47 -0.92
CA SER A 174 7.81 13.57 -0.10
C SER A 174 6.30 13.78 -0.34
N GLY A 175 5.84 15.04 -0.31
CA GLY A 175 4.44 15.39 -0.58
C GLY A 175 4.00 14.97 -1.99
N ALA A 176 4.86 15.14 -2.99
CA ALA A 176 4.58 14.72 -4.36
C ALA A 176 4.49 13.19 -4.51
N ARG A 177 5.33 12.42 -3.79
CA ARG A 177 5.23 10.94 -3.75
C ARG A 177 3.93 10.48 -3.10
N GLN A 178 3.50 11.14 -2.02
CA GLN A 178 2.21 10.87 -1.38
C GLN A 178 1.03 11.21 -2.30
N LEU A 179 1.09 12.36 -2.97
CA LEU A 179 0.09 12.77 -3.95
C LEU A 179 -0.01 11.80 -5.13
N ASP A 180 1.12 11.37 -5.71
CA ASP A 180 1.16 10.35 -6.76
C ASP A 180 0.51 9.04 -6.30
N THR A 181 0.83 8.58 -5.09
CA THR A 181 0.22 7.38 -4.52
C THR A 181 -1.30 7.51 -4.38
N GLY A 182 -1.78 8.63 -3.82
CA GLY A 182 -3.21 8.88 -3.65
C GLY A 182 -3.96 8.97 -4.98
N ILE A 183 -3.36 9.60 -6.00
CA ILE A 183 -3.95 9.68 -7.34
C ILE A 183 -3.98 8.31 -8.02
N ARG A 184 -2.94 7.47 -7.87
CA ARG A 184 -2.96 6.09 -8.39
C ARG A 184 -4.07 5.27 -7.75
N GLN A 185 -4.29 5.42 -6.45
CA GLN A 185 -5.39 4.78 -5.75
C GLN A 185 -6.75 5.27 -6.26
N ALA A 186 -6.92 6.58 -6.45
CA ALA A 186 -8.12 7.17 -7.02
C ALA A 186 -8.38 6.67 -8.46
N ASN A 187 -7.32 6.57 -9.28
CA ASN A 187 -7.40 6.01 -10.63
C ASN A 187 -7.82 4.53 -10.62
N SER A 188 -7.27 3.73 -9.70
CA SER A 188 -7.72 2.34 -9.52
C SER A 188 -9.19 2.26 -9.14
N GLY A 189 -9.66 3.12 -8.25
CA GLY A 189 -11.08 3.20 -7.87
C GLY A 189 -11.97 3.63 -9.04
N ALA A 190 -11.53 4.61 -9.83
CA ALA A 190 -12.25 5.06 -11.02
C ALA A 190 -12.34 3.96 -12.10
N GLN A 191 -11.28 3.17 -12.29
CA GLN A 191 -11.30 2.01 -13.19
C GLN A 191 -12.28 0.93 -12.71
N GLN A 192 -12.33 0.66 -11.40
CA GLN A 192 -13.31 -0.26 -10.83
C GLN A 192 -14.74 0.25 -11.02
N LEU A 193 -14.98 1.55 -10.79
CA LEU A 193 -16.27 2.18 -11.03
C LEU A 193 -16.67 2.10 -12.51
N ALA A 194 -15.75 2.36 -13.43
CA ALA A 194 -15.99 2.25 -14.86
C ALA A 194 -16.35 0.81 -15.27
N SER A 195 -15.64 -0.18 -14.73
CA SER A 195 -15.95 -1.59 -14.95
C SER A 195 -17.33 -1.98 -14.41
N GLY A 196 -17.65 -1.59 -13.18
CA GLY A 196 -18.95 -1.84 -12.56
C GLY A 196 -20.10 -1.15 -13.29
N ALA A 197 -19.91 0.09 -13.74
CA ALA A 197 -20.89 0.81 -14.55
C ALA A 197 -21.10 0.13 -15.92
N GLY A 198 -20.04 -0.41 -16.54
CA GLY A 198 -20.15 -1.22 -17.75
C GLY A 198 -20.94 -2.52 -17.53
N GLN A 199 -20.73 -3.20 -16.40
CA GLN A 199 -21.52 -4.37 -16.02
C GLN A 199 -22.99 -4.03 -15.78
N LEU A 200 -23.26 -2.91 -15.08
CA LEU A 200 -24.63 -2.42 -14.85
C LEU A 200 -25.33 -2.08 -16.17
N LYS A 201 -24.63 -1.39 -17.09
CA LYS A 201 -25.15 -1.11 -18.44
C LYS A 201 -25.53 -2.39 -19.16
N ASN A 202 -24.63 -3.38 -19.20
CA ASN A 202 -24.89 -4.65 -19.86
C ASN A 202 -26.07 -5.41 -19.21
N GLY A 203 -26.18 -5.38 -17.88
CA GLY A 203 -27.30 -5.96 -17.15
C GLY A 203 -28.62 -5.25 -17.46
N ALA A 204 -28.63 -3.92 -17.50
CA ALA A 204 -29.79 -3.12 -17.84
C ALA A 204 -30.26 -3.39 -19.28
N THR A 205 -29.34 -3.50 -20.24
CA THR A 205 -29.68 -3.87 -21.63
C THR A 205 -30.29 -5.27 -21.70
N LYS A 206 -29.73 -6.26 -20.99
CA LYS A 206 -30.31 -7.62 -20.96
C LYS A 206 -31.71 -7.65 -20.35
N ALA A 207 -31.93 -6.89 -19.27
CA ALA A 207 -33.24 -6.79 -18.65
C ALA A 207 -34.26 -6.10 -19.58
N ASP A 208 -33.85 -5.05 -20.29
CA ASP A 208 -34.67 -4.34 -21.27
C ASP A 208 -35.05 -5.22 -22.47
N THR A 209 -34.09 -5.98 -23.01
CA THR A 209 -34.35 -6.97 -24.06
C THR A 209 -35.27 -8.08 -23.58
N GLY A 210 -34.99 -8.69 -22.42
CA GLY A 210 -35.84 -9.76 -21.88
C GLY A 210 -37.26 -9.31 -21.54
N ALA A 211 -37.45 -8.04 -21.17
CA ALA A 211 -38.78 -7.46 -20.96
C ALA A 211 -39.55 -7.29 -22.28
N HIS A 212 -38.89 -6.85 -23.36
CA HIS A 212 -39.49 -6.83 -24.70
C HIS A 212 -39.83 -8.24 -25.19
N ASP A 213 -38.89 -9.19 -25.07
CA ASP A 213 -39.13 -10.58 -25.47
C ASP A 213 -40.33 -11.19 -24.72
N LEU A 214 -40.43 -10.95 -23.40
CA LEU A 214 -41.58 -11.40 -22.61
C LEU A 214 -42.89 -10.75 -23.05
N ALA A 215 -42.89 -9.44 -23.34
CA ALA A 215 -44.06 -8.73 -23.84
C ALA A 215 -44.52 -9.30 -25.19
N ASP A 216 -43.58 -9.51 -26.12
CA ASP A 216 -43.85 -10.10 -27.43
C ASP A 216 -44.42 -11.52 -27.31
N GLN A 217 -43.87 -12.34 -26.41
CA GLN A 217 -44.39 -13.69 -26.13
C GLN A 217 -45.77 -13.69 -25.47
N LEU A 218 -46.06 -12.72 -24.60
CA LEU A 218 -47.38 -12.54 -24.01
C LEU A 218 -48.42 -12.14 -25.06
N ASP A 219 -48.07 -11.25 -25.98
CA ASP A 219 -48.94 -10.87 -27.11
C ASP A 219 -49.18 -12.05 -28.06
N GLN A 220 -48.12 -12.80 -28.42
CA GLN A 220 -48.24 -14.02 -29.22
C GLN A 220 -49.08 -15.09 -28.52
N GLY A 221 -48.90 -15.26 -27.20
CA GLY A 221 -49.65 -16.19 -26.38
C GLY A 221 -51.13 -15.82 -26.29
N ARG A 222 -51.44 -14.52 -26.14
CA ARG A 222 -52.81 -13.99 -26.18
C ARG A 222 -53.49 -14.36 -27.50
N ASP A 223 -52.81 -14.15 -28.62
CA ASP A 223 -53.37 -14.40 -29.96
C ASP A 223 -53.55 -15.91 -30.23
N GLN A 224 -52.84 -16.77 -29.50
CA GLN A 224 -52.98 -18.23 -29.54
C GLN A 224 -54.09 -18.76 -28.61
N VAL A 225 -54.69 -17.94 -27.74
CA VAL A 225 -55.80 -18.38 -26.88
C VAL A 225 -57.02 -18.65 -27.77
N PRO A 226 -57.49 -19.91 -27.89
CA PRO A 226 -58.61 -20.22 -28.76
C PRO A 226 -59.89 -19.55 -28.24
N SER A 227 -60.55 -18.75 -29.08
CA SER A 227 -61.88 -18.22 -28.77
C SER A 227 -62.92 -19.31 -29.05
N TYR A 228 -63.39 -19.98 -28.01
CA TYR A 228 -64.44 -21.00 -28.14
C TYR A 228 -65.82 -20.37 -28.22
N THR A 229 -66.61 -20.83 -29.19
CA THR A 229 -68.04 -20.48 -29.30
C THR A 229 -68.82 -21.02 -28.10
N ASP A 230 -70.01 -20.50 -27.82
CA ASP A 230 -70.82 -20.93 -26.66
C ASP A 230 -71.15 -22.44 -26.69
N ALA A 231 -71.24 -23.03 -27.88
CA ALA A 231 -71.52 -24.46 -28.07
C ALA A 231 -70.32 -25.36 -27.67
N GLU A 232 -69.08 -24.98 -28.01
CA GLU A 232 -67.88 -25.76 -27.69
C GLU A 232 -67.56 -25.73 -26.18
N ARG A 233 -67.85 -24.59 -25.53
CA ARG A 233 -67.73 -24.43 -24.07
C ARG A 233 -68.65 -25.38 -23.29
N ALA A 234 -69.79 -25.77 -23.86
CA ALA A 234 -70.72 -26.71 -23.23
C ALA A 234 -70.19 -28.16 -23.25
N HIS A 235 -69.47 -28.56 -24.31
CA HIS A 235 -68.88 -29.89 -24.44
C HIS A 235 -67.66 -30.08 -23.52
N LEU A 236 -66.84 -29.05 -23.32
CA LEU A 236 -65.67 -29.12 -22.43
C LEU A 236 -66.03 -29.30 -20.94
N LYS A 237 -67.21 -28.83 -20.52
CA LYS A 237 -67.73 -29.06 -19.15
C LYS A 237 -67.96 -30.53 -18.84
N THR A 238 -68.24 -31.36 -19.84
CA THR A 238 -68.58 -32.78 -19.66
C THR A 238 -67.34 -33.66 -19.52
N VAL A 239 -66.20 -33.27 -20.11
CA VAL A 239 -64.96 -34.05 -20.10
C VAL A 239 -64.08 -33.77 -18.86
N ALA A 240 -64.28 -32.62 -18.21
CA ALA A 240 -63.54 -32.24 -17.00
C ALA A 240 -64.08 -32.85 -15.69
N ALA A 241 -65.18 -33.62 -15.75
CA ALA A 241 -65.89 -34.14 -14.58
C ALA A 241 -65.58 -35.62 -14.23
N GLU A 242 -64.69 -36.29 -14.95
CA GLU A 242 -64.24 -37.64 -14.60
C GLU A 242 -62.82 -37.62 -14.01
N PRO A 243 -62.66 -37.65 -12.67
CA PRO A 243 -61.35 -37.75 -12.06
C PRO A 243 -60.89 -39.21 -12.08
N SER A 244 -59.73 -39.48 -12.70
CA SER A 244 -59.00 -40.72 -12.47
C SER A 244 -58.17 -40.58 -11.20
N THR A 245 -58.52 -41.39 -10.19
CA THR A 245 -57.77 -41.48 -8.94
C THR A 245 -56.53 -42.34 -9.16
N ALA A 246 -55.41 -41.71 -9.47
CA ALA A 246 -54.09 -42.33 -9.41
C ALA A 246 -53.55 -42.23 -7.97
N THR A 247 -53.71 -43.29 -7.19
CA THR A 247 -52.99 -43.51 -5.94
C THR A 247 -51.49 -43.51 -6.27
N THR A 248 -50.78 -42.46 -5.90
CA THR A 248 -49.34 -42.36 -6.11
C THR A 248 -48.65 -42.92 -4.87
N ASP A 249 -48.14 -44.15 -4.93
CA ASP A 249 -47.17 -44.71 -3.99
C ASP A 249 -45.80 -44.00 -4.19
N GLY A 250 -45.79 -42.69 -3.98
CA GLY A 250 -44.59 -41.87 -4.03
C GLY A 250 -44.03 -41.68 -2.63
N THR A 251 -42.71 -41.79 -2.47
CA THR A 251 -42.02 -41.41 -1.23
C THR A 251 -42.48 -40.01 -0.81
N PRO A 252 -42.99 -39.82 0.43
CA PRO A 252 -43.46 -38.51 0.89
C PRO A 252 -42.39 -37.44 0.67
N ILE A 253 -42.79 -36.28 0.14
CA ILE A 253 -41.89 -35.13 -0.09
C ILE A 253 -41.11 -34.77 1.19
N GLY A 254 -41.73 -34.95 2.36
CA GLY A 254 -41.09 -34.76 3.66
C GLY A 254 -39.86 -35.65 3.90
N THR A 255 -39.87 -36.91 3.46
CA THR A 255 -38.74 -37.85 3.61
C THR A 255 -37.55 -37.46 2.73
N LEU A 256 -37.84 -37.04 1.48
CA LEU A 256 -36.81 -36.55 0.55
C LEU A 256 -36.20 -35.23 1.03
N ALA A 257 -37.03 -34.33 1.56
CA ALA A 257 -36.58 -33.06 2.13
C ALA A 257 -35.73 -33.29 3.40
N LEU A 258 -36.15 -34.15 4.32
CA LEU A 258 -35.43 -34.41 5.57
C LEU A 258 -34.01 -34.94 5.33
N THR A 259 -33.85 -35.87 4.39
CA THR A 259 -32.54 -36.47 4.07
C THR A 259 -31.59 -35.47 3.40
N LEU A 260 -32.13 -34.55 2.58
CA LEU A 260 -31.38 -33.41 2.05
C LEU A 260 -30.96 -32.45 3.16
N PHE A 261 -31.89 -32.01 4.02
CA PHE A 261 -31.59 -31.08 5.10
C PHE A 261 -30.63 -31.68 6.14
N ALA A 262 -30.71 -32.99 6.40
CA ALA A 262 -29.76 -33.71 7.24
C ALA A 262 -28.33 -33.61 6.66
N ALA A 263 -28.15 -33.86 5.36
CA ALA A 263 -26.84 -33.73 4.72
C ALA A 263 -26.31 -32.28 4.75
N LEU A 264 -27.17 -31.29 4.49
CA LEU A 264 -26.80 -29.87 4.56
C LEU A 264 -26.44 -29.43 5.98
N ALA A 265 -27.18 -29.90 6.98
CA ALA A 265 -26.92 -29.59 8.38
C ALA A 265 -25.59 -30.20 8.86
N LEU A 266 -25.30 -31.45 8.49
CA LEU A 266 -24.00 -32.07 8.76
C LEU A 266 -22.84 -31.30 8.11
N TRP A 267 -23.01 -30.84 6.86
CA TRP A 267 -22.00 -30.01 6.19
C TRP A 267 -21.81 -28.66 6.88
N ALA A 268 -22.90 -27.99 7.24
CA ALA A 268 -22.87 -26.71 7.93
C ALA A 268 -22.21 -26.81 9.31
N LEU A 269 -22.49 -27.87 10.08
CA LEU A 269 -21.84 -28.13 11.37
C LEU A 269 -20.34 -28.44 11.20
N ALA A 270 -19.96 -29.18 10.17
CA ALA A 270 -18.55 -29.42 9.83
C ALA A 270 -17.82 -28.11 9.46
N LEU A 271 -18.45 -27.23 8.68
CA LEU A 271 -17.93 -25.90 8.36
C LEU A 271 -17.79 -25.03 9.61
N ALA A 272 -18.83 -24.98 10.46
CA ALA A 272 -18.84 -24.20 11.69
C ALA A 272 -17.69 -24.59 12.63
N THR A 273 -17.38 -25.88 12.72
CA THR A 273 -16.26 -26.40 13.52
C THR A 273 -14.94 -25.72 13.16
N TYR A 274 -14.65 -25.52 11.87
CA TYR A 274 -13.40 -24.89 11.39
C TYR A 274 -13.51 -23.39 11.13
N ILE A 275 -14.67 -22.79 11.40
CA ILE A 275 -14.78 -21.35 11.63
C ILE A 275 -14.22 -21.02 13.02
N VAL A 276 -14.62 -21.80 14.03
CA VAL A 276 -14.27 -21.58 15.44
C VAL A 276 -12.88 -22.12 15.79
N THR A 277 -12.54 -23.32 15.31
CA THR A 277 -11.26 -23.98 15.60
C THR A 277 -10.23 -23.73 14.48
N GLN A 278 -8.95 -23.73 14.84
CA GLN A 278 -7.85 -23.71 13.87
C GLN A 278 -7.63 -25.12 13.29
N ALA A 279 -7.62 -25.22 11.95
CA ALA A 279 -7.44 -26.50 11.25
C ALA A 279 -6.07 -27.15 11.48
N VAL A 280 -5.05 -26.34 11.80
CA VAL A 280 -3.70 -26.77 12.16
C VAL A 280 -3.29 -26.01 13.44
N PRO A 281 -3.05 -26.70 14.58
CA PRO A 281 -2.67 -26.05 15.83
C PRO A 281 -1.31 -25.33 15.75
N ASP A 282 -1.16 -24.18 16.41
CA ASP A 282 0.10 -23.41 16.41
C ASP A 282 1.29 -24.16 17.06
N GLY A 283 1.02 -25.15 17.91
CA GLY A 283 2.03 -26.00 18.57
C GLY A 283 2.77 -27.00 17.66
N VAL A 284 2.39 -27.11 16.38
CA VAL A 284 3.02 -28.03 15.42
C VAL A 284 4.49 -27.65 15.14
N LEU A 285 4.87 -26.39 15.37
CA LEU A 285 6.22 -25.89 15.13
C LEU A 285 7.21 -26.14 16.28
N THR A 286 6.73 -26.51 17.47
CA THR A 286 7.56 -26.66 18.68
C THR A 286 7.57 -28.09 19.25
N ALA A 287 6.72 -28.98 18.74
CA ALA A 287 6.59 -30.35 19.24
C ALA A 287 7.66 -31.31 18.66
N ARG A 288 8.36 -32.03 19.55
CA ARG A 288 9.31 -33.13 19.21
C ARG A 288 8.62 -34.49 18.99
N GLU A 289 7.30 -34.50 18.77
CA GLU A 289 6.51 -35.72 18.65
C GLU A 289 6.46 -36.29 17.21
N PRO A 290 6.24 -37.62 17.06
CA PRO A 290 6.06 -38.22 15.74
C PRO A 290 4.80 -37.68 15.04
N THR A 291 4.88 -37.46 13.72
CA THR A 291 3.85 -36.77 12.91
C THR A 291 2.45 -37.34 13.10
N TRP A 292 2.32 -38.66 13.27
CA TRP A 292 1.03 -39.32 13.43
C TRP A 292 0.28 -38.91 14.72
N ARG A 293 0.98 -38.63 15.83
CA ARG A 293 0.34 -38.18 17.09
C ARG A 293 -0.22 -36.77 16.98
N ILE A 294 0.48 -35.91 16.26
CA ILE A 294 0.05 -34.53 15.99
C ILE A 294 -1.21 -34.53 15.13
N ILE A 295 -1.22 -35.35 14.07
CA ILE A 295 -2.40 -35.53 13.21
C ILE A 295 -3.58 -36.06 14.02
N LEU A 296 -3.36 -37.08 14.88
CA LEU A 296 -4.42 -37.64 15.71
C LEU A 296 -5.01 -36.60 16.67
N ARG A 297 -4.16 -35.79 17.30
CA ARG A 297 -4.58 -34.72 18.23
C ARG A 297 -5.30 -33.58 17.51
N ALA A 298 -4.85 -33.21 16.31
CA ALA A 298 -5.50 -32.21 15.48
C ALA A 298 -6.88 -32.68 14.96
N ALA A 299 -7.08 -34.00 14.83
CA ALA A 299 -8.36 -34.58 14.42
C ALA A 299 -9.40 -34.63 15.57
N ILE A 300 -8.99 -34.51 16.84
CA ILE A 300 -9.91 -34.65 18.00
C ILE A 300 -11.08 -33.68 17.94
N PRO A 301 -10.90 -32.34 17.79
CA PRO A 301 -12.04 -31.41 17.79
C PRO A 301 -13.02 -31.70 16.66
N GLY A 302 -12.49 -32.03 15.48
CA GLY A 302 -13.28 -32.41 14.31
C GLY A 302 -14.05 -33.71 14.52
N ALA A 303 -13.41 -34.75 15.05
CA ALA A 303 -14.05 -36.04 15.32
C ALA A 303 -15.15 -35.93 16.39
N THR A 304 -14.91 -35.14 17.45
CA THR A 304 -15.93 -34.87 18.46
C THR A 304 -17.12 -34.11 17.88
N ALA A 305 -16.88 -33.12 17.02
CA ALA A 305 -17.94 -32.38 16.36
C ALA A 305 -18.73 -33.27 15.38
N ALA A 306 -18.05 -34.15 14.64
CA ALA A 306 -18.69 -35.10 13.74
C ALA A 306 -19.63 -36.06 14.49
N ALA A 307 -19.16 -36.62 15.61
CA ALA A 307 -19.96 -37.52 16.44
C ALA A 307 -21.21 -36.80 17.02
N LEU A 308 -21.02 -35.59 17.56
CA LEU A 308 -22.13 -34.79 18.11
C LEU A 308 -23.14 -34.39 17.04
N ALA A 309 -22.66 -33.98 15.86
CA ALA A 309 -23.51 -33.62 14.73
C ALA A 309 -24.32 -34.83 14.24
N ALA A 310 -23.68 -35.99 14.06
CA ALA A 310 -24.35 -37.22 13.64
C ALA A 310 -25.43 -37.66 14.65
N LEU A 311 -25.12 -37.62 15.95
CA LEU A 311 -26.08 -37.94 17.01
C LEU A 311 -27.25 -36.96 17.04
N ALA A 312 -26.99 -35.65 16.93
CA ALA A 312 -28.04 -34.63 16.92
C ALA A 312 -28.98 -34.81 15.72
N ILE A 313 -28.42 -35.05 14.52
CA ILE A 313 -29.22 -35.26 13.31
C ILE A 313 -30.00 -36.57 13.39
N ALA A 314 -29.41 -37.66 13.86
CA ALA A 314 -30.11 -38.93 14.05
C ALA A 314 -31.24 -38.83 15.09
N ALA A 315 -31.02 -38.13 16.21
CA ALA A 315 -32.02 -37.93 17.26
C ALA A 315 -33.27 -37.19 16.75
N ILE A 316 -33.10 -36.29 15.78
CA ILE A 316 -34.22 -35.57 15.15
C ILE A 316 -34.84 -36.39 14.01
N ALA A 317 -34.03 -37.00 13.16
CA ALA A 317 -34.50 -37.65 11.95
C ALA A 317 -35.18 -39.01 12.20
N VAL A 318 -34.65 -39.82 13.13
CA VAL A 318 -35.14 -41.19 13.39
C VAL A 318 -36.62 -41.21 13.85
N PRO A 319 -37.06 -40.37 14.81
CA PRO A 319 -38.47 -40.33 15.21
C PRO A 319 -39.39 -39.83 14.10
N VAL A 320 -38.94 -38.85 13.31
CA VAL A 320 -39.71 -38.28 12.19
C VAL A 320 -39.90 -39.30 11.06
N LEU A 321 -38.89 -40.12 10.82
CA LEU A 321 -38.91 -41.17 9.79
C LEU A 321 -39.56 -42.47 10.25
N GLY A 322 -39.82 -42.65 11.55
CA GLY A 322 -40.37 -43.88 12.09
C GLY A 322 -39.46 -45.10 11.90
N LEU A 323 -38.13 -44.92 11.92
CA LEU A 323 -37.19 -46.00 11.64
C LEU A 323 -37.16 -47.04 12.76
N GLY A 324 -37.18 -48.32 12.40
CA GLY A 324 -36.91 -49.42 13.32
C GLY A 324 -35.46 -49.45 13.82
N PHE A 325 -35.11 -50.42 14.66
CA PHE A 325 -33.76 -50.53 15.24
C PHE A 325 -32.65 -50.62 14.18
N ALA A 326 -32.83 -51.48 13.16
CA ALA A 326 -31.86 -51.64 12.08
C ALA A 326 -31.68 -50.36 11.25
N GLY A 327 -32.79 -49.69 10.89
CA GLY A 327 -32.78 -48.42 10.17
C GLY A 327 -32.12 -47.30 10.99
N THR A 328 -32.36 -47.26 12.30
CA THR A 328 -31.74 -46.31 13.23
C THR A 328 -30.23 -46.46 13.26
N VAL A 329 -29.73 -47.70 13.41
CA VAL A 329 -28.29 -47.99 13.40
C VAL A 329 -27.69 -47.65 12.04
N GLY A 330 -28.34 -48.04 10.94
CA GLY A 330 -27.90 -47.74 9.58
C GLY A 330 -27.80 -46.23 9.32
N PHE A 331 -28.85 -45.48 9.64
CA PHE A 331 -28.89 -44.03 9.50
C PHE A 331 -27.80 -43.34 10.32
N LEU A 332 -27.60 -43.75 11.58
CA LEU A 332 -26.57 -43.20 12.44
C LEU A 332 -25.16 -43.46 11.91
N LEU A 333 -24.87 -44.68 11.43
CA LEU A 333 -23.57 -45.02 10.84
C LEU A 333 -23.27 -44.19 9.58
N ILE A 334 -24.27 -43.99 8.73
CA ILE A 334 -24.14 -43.16 7.53
C ILE A 334 -23.96 -41.69 7.91
N ALA A 335 -24.74 -41.19 8.88
CA ALA A 335 -24.60 -39.82 9.37
C ALA A 335 -23.22 -39.58 9.98
N LEU A 336 -22.67 -40.55 10.72
CA LEU A 336 -21.33 -40.48 11.29
C LEU A 336 -20.25 -40.49 10.21
N LEU A 337 -20.40 -41.34 9.19
CA LEU A 337 -19.48 -41.38 8.04
C LEU A 337 -19.52 -40.05 7.27
N ALA A 338 -20.72 -39.52 7.00
CA ALA A 338 -20.92 -38.26 6.33
C ALA A 338 -20.32 -37.09 7.13
N ALA A 339 -20.61 -37.01 8.43
CA ALA A 339 -20.06 -35.99 9.31
C ALA A 339 -18.52 -36.03 9.35
N SER A 340 -17.95 -37.23 9.41
CA SER A 340 -16.49 -37.42 9.41
C SER A 340 -15.86 -37.00 8.08
N ALA A 341 -16.46 -37.38 6.96
CA ALA A 341 -16.00 -36.98 5.63
C ALA A 341 -16.06 -35.46 5.45
N PHE A 342 -17.16 -34.83 5.87
CA PHE A 342 -17.33 -33.38 5.77
C PHE A 342 -16.36 -32.62 6.66
N VAL A 343 -16.09 -33.11 7.88
CA VAL A 343 -15.07 -32.54 8.76
C VAL A 343 -13.69 -32.65 8.10
N ALA A 344 -13.31 -33.81 7.56
CA ALA A 344 -12.02 -34.00 6.91
C ALA A 344 -11.84 -33.07 5.69
N LEU A 345 -12.89 -32.87 4.89
CA LEU A 345 -12.86 -31.97 3.74
C LEU A 345 -12.80 -30.49 4.14
N ASN A 346 -13.56 -30.09 5.15
CA ASN A 346 -13.52 -28.73 5.67
C ASN A 346 -12.16 -28.42 6.32
N GLN A 347 -11.56 -29.39 6.99
CA GLN A 347 -10.19 -29.29 7.51
C GLN A 347 -9.18 -29.12 6.37
N ALA A 348 -9.26 -29.96 5.34
CA ALA A 348 -8.38 -29.89 4.18
C ALA A 348 -8.51 -28.54 3.44
N ALA A 349 -9.74 -28.09 3.16
CA ALA A 349 -10.01 -26.84 2.46
C ALA A 349 -9.45 -25.63 3.23
N THR A 350 -9.67 -25.58 4.54
CA THR A 350 -9.14 -24.50 5.40
C THR A 350 -7.63 -24.59 5.58
N ALA A 351 -7.05 -25.79 5.58
CA ALA A 351 -5.60 -25.99 5.66
C ALA A 351 -4.86 -25.56 4.37
N ILE A 352 -5.45 -25.75 3.18
CA ILE A 352 -4.89 -25.31 1.90
C ILE A 352 -5.07 -23.80 1.72
N PHE A 353 -6.31 -23.32 1.80
CA PHE A 353 -6.70 -22.00 1.30
C PHE A 353 -6.95 -20.96 2.41
N GLY A 354 -6.83 -21.34 3.69
CA GLY A 354 -7.09 -20.43 4.81
C GLY A 354 -8.52 -19.88 4.77
N ARG A 355 -8.66 -18.54 4.75
CA ARG A 355 -9.98 -17.86 4.69
C ARG A 355 -10.77 -18.21 3.43
N ALA A 356 -10.11 -18.38 2.28
CA ALA A 356 -10.77 -18.76 1.04
C ALA A 356 -11.29 -20.21 1.05
N GLY A 357 -10.74 -21.08 1.90
CA GLY A 357 -11.26 -22.44 2.09
C GLY A 357 -12.65 -22.46 2.72
N ARG A 358 -12.92 -21.51 3.63
CA ARG A 358 -14.23 -21.36 4.26
C ARG A 358 -15.28 -20.87 3.26
N THR A 359 -14.91 -19.92 2.39
CA THR A 359 -15.82 -19.44 1.34
C THR A 359 -16.11 -20.51 0.29
N ALA A 360 -15.11 -21.35 -0.05
CA ALA A 360 -15.33 -22.49 -0.94
C ALA A 360 -16.28 -23.52 -0.32
N SER A 361 -16.14 -23.84 0.96
CA SER A 361 -17.07 -24.74 1.66
C SER A 361 -18.49 -24.18 1.77
N LEU A 362 -18.62 -22.86 1.99
CA LEU A 362 -19.92 -22.19 1.94
C LEU A 362 -20.55 -22.27 0.54
N ALA A 363 -19.76 -22.13 -0.52
CA ALA A 363 -20.24 -22.28 -1.90
C ALA A 363 -20.74 -23.71 -2.17
N VAL A 364 -20.05 -24.74 -1.65
CA VAL A 364 -20.52 -26.14 -1.73
C VAL A 364 -21.85 -26.31 -1.00
N LEU A 365 -22.02 -25.74 0.19
CA LEU A 365 -23.28 -25.80 0.94
C LEU A 365 -24.45 -25.16 0.16
N VAL A 366 -24.21 -23.98 -0.42
CA VAL A 366 -25.22 -23.27 -1.23
C VAL A 366 -25.57 -24.06 -2.48
N LEU A 367 -24.57 -24.60 -3.18
CA LEU A 367 -24.78 -25.37 -4.40
C LEU A 367 -25.50 -26.71 -4.11
N ALA A 368 -25.18 -27.37 -2.99
CA ALA A 368 -25.88 -28.57 -2.53
C ALA A 368 -27.35 -28.28 -2.20
N GLY A 369 -27.64 -27.14 -1.57
CA GLY A 369 -29.02 -26.71 -1.31
C GLY A 369 -29.78 -26.38 -2.59
N ALA A 370 -29.16 -25.64 -3.51
CA ALA A 370 -29.76 -25.29 -4.79
C ALA A 370 -30.07 -26.55 -5.62
N THR A 371 -29.13 -27.48 -5.72
CA THR A 371 -29.29 -28.73 -6.49
C THR A 371 -30.32 -29.69 -5.89
N GLY A 372 -30.53 -29.66 -4.57
CA GLY A 372 -31.51 -30.51 -3.89
C GLY A 372 -32.96 -29.97 -3.89
N VAL A 373 -33.16 -28.66 -4.07
CA VAL A 373 -34.48 -28.00 -3.93
C VAL A 373 -34.99 -27.41 -5.25
N VAL A 374 -34.08 -26.90 -6.10
CA VAL A 374 -34.43 -26.06 -7.24
C VAL A 374 -34.34 -26.83 -8.55
N SER A 375 -35.49 -27.07 -9.20
CA SER A 375 -35.58 -27.75 -10.49
C SER A 375 -35.21 -26.88 -11.70
N THR A 376 -34.94 -25.59 -11.50
CA THR A 376 -34.68 -24.59 -12.55
C THR A 376 -33.20 -24.26 -12.74
N LEU A 377 -32.29 -25.11 -12.24
CA LEU A 377 -30.84 -24.88 -12.41
C LEU A 377 -30.41 -25.07 -13.88
N PRO A 378 -29.59 -24.15 -14.44
CA PRO A 378 -28.97 -24.33 -15.75
C PRO A 378 -28.20 -25.65 -15.83
N GLY A 379 -28.33 -26.37 -16.95
CA GLY A 379 -27.75 -27.71 -17.14
C GLY A 379 -26.29 -27.92 -16.69
N PRO A 380 -25.35 -26.98 -16.95
CA PRO A 380 -23.97 -27.10 -16.48
C PRO A 380 -23.82 -27.13 -14.95
N LEU A 381 -24.69 -26.44 -14.21
CA LEU A 381 -24.68 -26.44 -12.74
C LEU A 381 -25.31 -27.71 -12.16
N TYR A 382 -26.30 -28.27 -12.85
CA TYR A 382 -26.91 -29.54 -12.46
C TYR A 382 -25.94 -30.71 -12.64
N ALA A 383 -25.12 -30.71 -13.70
CA ALA A 383 -24.09 -31.72 -13.93
C ALA A 383 -22.98 -31.74 -12.85
N LEU A 384 -22.75 -30.61 -12.16
CA LEU A 384 -21.80 -30.55 -11.04
C LEU A 384 -22.36 -31.17 -9.76
N ALA A 385 -23.68 -31.35 -9.64
CA ALA A 385 -24.33 -31.85 -8.44
C ALA A 385 -23.85 -33.26 -8.05
N ASP A 386 -23.61 -34.12 -9.03
CA ASP A 386 -23.16 -35.51 -8.82
C ASP A 386 -21.73 -35.60 -8.30
N TYR A 387 -20.94 -34.55 -8.49
CA TYR A 387 -19.56 -34.47 -8.03
C TYR A 387 -19.42 -33.73 -6.69
N LEU A 388 -20.51 -33.21 -6.14
CA LEU A 388 -20.46 -32.52 -4.85
C LEU A 388 -20.16 -33.52 -3.73
N PRO A 389 -19.31 -33.14 -2.76
CA PRO A 389 -19.07 -33.97 -1.58
C PRO A 389 -20.32 -34.36 -0.80
N THR A 390 -21.35 -33.51 -0.84
CA THR A 390 -22.64 -33.73 -0.18
C THR A 390 -23.53 -34.76 -0.87
N HIS A 391 -23.29 -35.06 -2.15
CA HIS A 391 -24.15 -35.93 -2.96
C HIS A 391 -24.25 -37.34 -2.36
N GLY A 392 -23.10 -37.93 -2.01
CA GLY A 392 -23.07 -39.27 -1.42
C GLY A 392 -23.82 -39.38 -0.09
N ALA A 393 -23.81 -38.32 0.73
CA ALA A 393 -24.60 -38.28 1.97
C ALA A 393 -26.10 -38.24 1.68
N ILE A 394 -26.53 -37.44 0.71
CA ILE A 394 -27.95 -37.35 0.33
C ILE A 394 -28.44 -38.71 -0.17
N LEU A 395 -27.67 -39.39 -1.03
CA LEU A 395 -28.00 -40.72 -1.53
C LEU A 395 -28.05 -41.77 -0.40
N ALA A 396 -27.02 -41.86 0.43
CA ALA A 396 -26.93 -42.88 1.46
C ALA A 396 -27.97 -42.68 2.58
N LEU A 397 -28.18 -41.44 3.05
CA LEU A 397 -29.18 -41.13 4.06
C LEU A 397 -30.60 -41.36 3.54
N ARG A 398 -30.85 -41.05 2.26
CA ARG A 398 -32.13 -41.34 1.61
C ARG A 398 -32.36 -42.84 1.49
N ALA A 399 -31.37 -43.60 1.01
CA ALA A 399 -31.47 -45.04 0.90
C ALA A 399 -31.76 -45.70 2.26
N ALA A 400 -31.14 -45.20 3.34
CA ALA A 400 -31.42 -45.68 4.70
C ALA A 400 -32.78 -45.23 5.26
N ALA A 401 -33.36 -44.15 4.75
CA ALA A 401 -34.66 -43.64 5.17
C ALA A 401 -35.85 -44.27 4.43
N THR A 402 -35.63 -44.77 3.20
CA THR A 402 -36.70 -45.27 2.32
C THR A 402 -36.47 -46.70 1.82
N ASP A 403 -35.47 -47.42 2.35
CA ASP A 403 -34.97 -48.69 1.79
C ASP A 403 -34.71 -48.60 0.26
N GLY A 404 -34.26 -47.43 -0.18
CA GLY A 404 -34.09 -47.08 -1.58
C GLY A 404 -32.75 -47.54 -2.19
N THR A 405 -32.59 -47.31 -3.48
CA THR A 405 -31.31 -47.53 -4.17
C THR A 405 -30.31 -46.41 -3.86
N GLY A 406 -29.02 -46.70 -4.01
CA GLY A 406 -27.94 -45.70 -3.85
C GLY A 406 -27.19 -45.72 -2.52
N LEU A 407 -27.48 -46.68 -1.62
CA LEU A 407 -26.73 -46.85 -0.37
C LEU A 407 -25.24 -47.13 -0.62
N THR A 408 -24.94 -48.10 -1.48
CA THR A 408 -23.55 -48.52 -1.76
C THR A 408 -22.75 -47.43 -2.46
N THR A 409 -23.34 -46.75 -3.43
CA THR A 409 -22.70 -45.64 -4.15
C THR A 409 -22.48 -44.45 -3.23
N GLY A 410 -23.47 -44.08 -2.40
CA GLY A 410 -23.35 -42.99 -1.45
C GLY A 410 -22.28 -43.26 -0.38
N VAL A 411 -22.26 -44.47 0.20
CA VAL A 411 -21.23 -44.88 1.16
C VAL A 411 -19.84 -44.90 0.53
N ALA A 412 -19.70 -45.40 -0.71
CA ALA A 412 -18.43 -45.41 -1.42
C ALA A 412 -17.91 -43.99 -1.70
N GLN A 413 -18.78 -43.07 -2.11
CA GLN A 413 -18.41 -41.65 -2.32
C GLN A 413 -17.98 -40.99 -1.00
N LEU A 414 -18.72 -41.21 0.09
CA LEU A 414 -18.36 -40.67 1.40
C LEU A 414 -17.01 -41.21 1.90
N ALA A 415 -16.77 -42.51 1.74
CA ALA A 415 -15.50 -43.13 2.09
C ALA A 415 -14.35 -42.54 1.26
N ALA A 416 -14.54 -42.35 -0.05
CA ALA A 416 -13.56 -41.72 -0.93
C ALA A 416 -13.24 -40.28 -0.48
N TRP A 417 -14.25 -39.49 -0.16
CA TRP A 417 -14.09 -38.12 0.33
C TRP A 417 -13.41 -38.04 1.69
N LEU A 418 -13.72 -38.96 2.61
CA LEU A 418 -13.04 -39.06 3.90
C LEU A 418 -11.55 -39.37 3.72
N VAL A 419 -11.21 -40.33 2.86
CA VAL A 419 -9.82 -40.69 2.56
C VAL A 419 -9.10 -39.50 1.91
N ALA A 420 -9.70 -38.86 0.91
CA ALA A 420 -9.13 -37.71 0.23
C ALA A 420 -8.87 -36.53 1.18
N GLY A 421 -9.86 -36.15 1.99
CA GLY A 421 -9.72 -35.06 2.96
C GLY A 421 -8.66 -35.34 4.02
N THR A 422 -8.57 -36.60 4.48
CA THR A 422 -7.57 -37.03 5.46
C THR A 422 -6.16 -36.99 4.87
N LEU A 423 -5.95 -37.57 3.67
CA LEU A 423 -4.64 -37.56 3.01
C LEU A 423 -4.14 -36.14 2.73
N VAL A 424 -5.00 -35.26 2.25
CA VAL A 424 -4.67 -33.85 2.02
C VAL A 424 -4.26 -33.17 3.32
N SER A 425 -5.01 -33.39 4.40
CA SER A 425 -4.69 -32.82 5.72
C SER A 425 -3.34 -33.32 6.25
N ILE A 426 -3.02 -34.61 6.06
CA ILE A 426 -1.72 -35.21 6.40
C ILE A 426 -0.59 -34.55 5.59
N LEU A 427 -0.74 -34.45 4.27
CA LEU A 427 0.28 -33.89 3.37
C LEU A 427 0.59 -32.41 3.69
N ILE A 428 -0.43 -31.62 4.04
CA ILE A 428 -0.23 -30.20 4.39
C ILE A 428 0.47 -30.08 5.74
N THR A 429 0.10 -30.91 6.70
CA THR A 429 0.74 -30.94 8.03
C THR A 429 2.21 -31.30 7.89
N ASP A 430 2.53 -32.27 7.02
CA ASP A 430 3.89 -32.68 6.72
C ASP A 430 4.70 -31.58 6.00
N ARG A 431 4.15 -30.97 4.93
CA ARG A 431 4.81 -29.86 4.21
C ARG A 431 5.09 -28.65 5.10
N ARG A 432 4.18 -28.31 6.02
CA ARG A 432 4.36 -27.20 6.97
C ARG A 432 5.47 -27.47 8.00
N ARG A 433 5.83 -28.74 8.23
CA ARG A 433 6.95 -29.15 9.10
C ARG A 433 8.32 -28.98 8.43
N TYR A 434 8.42 -29.20 7.12
CA TYR A 434 9.69 -29.14 6.39
C TYR A 434 10.06 -27.76 5.81
N LEU A 435 9.11 -26.85 5.63
CA LEU A 435 9.37 -25.49 5.15
C LEU A 435 9.96 -24.60 6.27
N SER A 436 11.24 -24.85 6.57
CA SER A 436 12.03 -24.22 7.63
C SER A 436 12.68 -22.90 7.20
N ALA A 437 12.69 -21.95 8.16
CA ALA A 437 13.52 -20.76 8.34
C ALA A 437 13.56 -19.62 7.28
N LYS A 438 13.35 -19.86 5.98
CA LYS A 438 13.54 -18.80 4.96
C LYS A 438 12.34 -17.85 4.81
N SER A 439 11.13 -18.31 5.10
CA SER A 439 9.88 -17.52 5.00
C SER A 439 9.64 -16.56 6.18
N VAL A 440 10.38 -16.71 7.29
CA VAL A 440 10.28 -15.83 8.47
C VAL A 440 11.04 -14.50 8.26
N ARG A 441 12.01 -14.44 7.33
CA ARG A 441 12.75 -13.19 7.04
C ARG A 441 11.99 -12.17 6.19
N LEU A 442 10.98 -12.57 5.41
CA LEU A 442 10.26 -11.66 4.51
C LEU A 442 9.03 -10.99 5.13
N ARG A 443 8.61 -11.39 6.34
CA ARG A 443 7.50 -10.74 7.07
C ARG A 443 7.94 -9.75 8.15
N ARG A 444 9.23 -9.65 8.45
CA ARG A 444 9.76 -8.66 9.43
C ARG A 444 10.18 -7.32 8.81
N THR A 445 10.07 -7.14 7.50
CA THR A 445 10.46 -5.88 6.83
C THR A 445 9.31 -4.92 6.50
N HIS A 446 8.05 -5.23 6.87
CA HIS A 446 6.95 -4.26 6.79
C HIS A 446 6.03 -4.35 8.03
N PRO A 447 6.24 -3.51 9.06
CA PRO A 447 5.35 -3.44 10.22
C PRO A 447 4.08 -2.58 10.00
N PHE A 448 3.83 -2.04 8.81
CA PHE A 448 2.66 -1.18 8.58
C PHE A 448 2.07 -1.37 7.18
N ALA A 449 1.05 -2.21 7.06
CA ALA A 449 -0.04 -2.07 6.09
C ALA A 449 -1.09 -3.14 6.39
N THR A 450 -2.17 -2.76 7.08
CA THR A 450 -3.59 -3.17 6.91
C THR A 450 -4.35 -2.99 8.22
N VAL A 451 -5.01 -1.83 8.33
CA VAL A 451 -6.35 -1.72 8.92
C VAL A 451 -7.32 -1.79 7.76
#